data_AF-A0A1Q7AY48-F1
#
_entry.id   AF-A0A1Q7AY48-F1
#
_cell.length_a   1.000
_cell.length_b   1.000
_cell.length_c   1.000
_cell.angle_alpha   90.00
_cell.angle_beta   90.00
_cell.angle_gamma   90.00
#
_symmetry.space_group_name_H-M   'P 1'
#
loop_
_entity.id
_entity.type
_entity.pdbx_description
1 polymer ?
#
loop_
_entity_poly.entity_id
_entity_poly.type
_entity_poly.pdbx_seq_one_letter_code
_entity_poly.pdbx_strand_id
1 'polypeptide(L)'
;MNVKRMIDGLRQARLRRAAVRYAEHGWDVVPGAVRCGDRFRCVSQCPTTACHPDWTSWELTATRDAEWVWALWAFRPRAILLATGHRFDVLEVPAFLGAGMGRGAARGPVAVTGAGRWMFLVRPGAVLCPDLADRPDVVLHGKGSWVPAPPTLTLDGRVRWLVDPEEVSWQLPEAHRVQTQLARALPAPVRRPLTQPRVA
;
A
#
# COMPACT_ATOMS: atom_id res chain seq x y z
N MET A 1 -32.96 -10.49 13.39
CA MET A 1 -31.80 -9.75 12.85
C MET A 1 -30.87 -10.76 12.16
N ASN A 2 -30.50 -10.58 10.90
CA ASN A 2 -29.76 -11.60 10.11
C ASN A 2 -28.24 -11.54 10.40
N VAL A 3 -27.60 -12.68 10.67
CA VAL A 3 -26.15 -12.83 10.96
C VAL A 3 -25.27 -12.13 9.92
N LYS A 4 -25.62 -12.22 8.62
CA LYS A 4 -24.89 -11.56 7.54
C LYS A 4 -24.87 -10.04 7.71
N ARG A 5 -26.02 -9.43 8.01
CA ARG A 5 -26.14 -7.98 8.25
C ARG A 5 -25.31 -7.53 9.46
N MET A 6 -25.25 -8.36 10.51
CA MET A 6 -24.44 -8.08 11.69
C MET A 6 -22.93 -8.09 11.36
N ILE A 7 -22.46 -9.11 10.65
CA ILE A 7 -21.06 -9.21 10.20
C ILE A 7 -20.67 -8.03 9.29
N ASP A 8 -21.55 -7.67 8.36
CA ASP A 8 -21.33 -6.54 7.46
C ASP A 8 -21.25 -5.21 8.24
N GLY A 9 -22.10 -5.03 9.25
CA GLY A 9 -22.03 -3.89 10.17
C GLY A 9 -20.71 -3.82 10.95
N LEU A 10 -20.23 -4.94 11.49
CA LEU A 10 -18.95 -5.00 12.20
C LEU A 10 -17.76 -4.68 11.27
N ARG A 11 -17.78 -5.19 10.04
CA ARG A 11 -16.76 -4.89 9.02
C ARG A 11 -16.75 -3.40 8.67
N GLN A 12 -17.92 -2.80 8.47
CA GLN A 12 -18.04 -1.38 8.18
C GLN A 12 -17.54 -0.53 9.35
N ALA A 13 -17.88 -0.89 10.59
CA ALA A 13 -17.40 -0.21 11.78
C ALA A 13 -15.86 -0.29 11.90
N ARG A 14 -15.26 -1.44 11.56
CA ARG A 14 -13.80 -1.61 11.55
C ARG A 14 -13.13 -0.75 10.46
N LEU A 15 -13.68 -0.74 9.24
CA LEU A 15 -13.19 0.13 8.16
C LEU A 15 -13.24 1.60 8.56
N ARG A 16 -14.37 2.06 9.10
CA ARG A 16 -14.51 3.45 9.54
C ARG A 16 -13.49 3.82 10.61
N ARG A 17 -13.33 3.00 11.66
CA ARG A 17 -12.33 3.24 12.71
C ARG A 17 -10.90 3.31 12.16
N ALA A 18 -10.55 2.43 11.23
CA ALA A 18 -9.23 2.46 10.61
C ALA A 18 -9.02 3.73 9.77
N ALA A 19 -10.00 4.11 8.94
CA ALA A 19 -9.93 5.31 8.12
C ALA A 19 -9.76 6.58 8.98
N VAL A 20 -10.58 6.73 10.03
CA VAL A 20 -10.48 7.83 10.98
C VAL A 20 -9.10 7.86 11.63
N ARG A 21 -8.60 6.71 12.08
CA ARG A 21 -7.28 6.61 12.71
C ARG A 21 -6.14 7.07 11.79
N TYR A 22 -6.20 6.73 10.50
CA TYR A 22 -5.20 7.22 9.54
C TYR A 22 -5.24 8.74 9.41
N ALA A 23 -6.44 9.32 9.33
CA ALA A 23 -6.63 10.77 9.27
C ALA A 23 -6.13 11.47 10.55
N GLU A 24 -6.44 10.92 11.74
CA GLU A 24 -5.96 11.41 13.04
C GLU A 24 -4.42 11.45 13.14
N HIS A 25 -3.75 10.49 12.50
CA HIS A 25 -2.28 10.46 12.41
C HIS A 25 -1.72 11.23 11.21
N GLY A 26 -2.56 12.04 10.58
CA GLY A 26 -2.18 12.97 9.54
C GLY A 26 -1.82 12.31 8.22
N TRP A 27 -2.38 11.15 7.90
CA TRP A 27 -2.28 10.53 6.57
C TRP A 27 -3.49 10.90 5.72
N ASP A 28 -3.25 11.28 4.46
CA ASP A 28 -4.29 11.72 3.54
C ASP A 28 -5.14 10.52 3.07
N VAL A 29 -6.35 10.41 3.60
CA VAL A 29 -7.31 9.35 3.30
C VAL A 29 -8.10 9.70 2.05
N VAL A 30 -8.19 8.74 1.13
CA VAL A 30 -8.92 8.86 -0.12
C VAL A 30 -10.05 7.83 -0.16
N PRO A 31 -11.32 8.25 -0.40
CA PRO A 31 -12.43 7.36 -0.70
C PRO A 31 -12.15 6.44 -1.89
N GLY A 32 -12.06 5.14 -1.66
CA GLY A 32 -11.84 4.14 -2.71
C GLY A 32 -13.11 3.43 -3.16
N ALA A 33 -13.09 2.99 -4.42
CA ALA A 33 -14.11 2.13 -5.00
C ALA A 33 -14.23 0.81 -4.22
N VAL A 34 -15.47 0.34 -4.02
CA VAL A 34 -15.74 -0.85 -3.19
C VAL A 34 -15.78 -2.09 -4.05
N ARG A 35 -15.09 -3.16 -3.62
CA ARG A 35 -15.21 -4.48 -4.25
C ARG A 35 -16.66 -4.97 -4.20
N CYS A 36 -17.18 -5.37 -5.36
CA CYS A 36 -18.50 -5.97 -5.55
C CYS A 36 -18.35 -7.20 -6.45
N GLY A 37 -18.20 -8.38 -5.85
CA GLY A 37 -17.94 -9.62 -6.60
C GLY A 37 -16.52 -9.64 -7.18
N ASP A 38 -16.41 -9.67 -8.51
CA ASP A 38 -15.18 -9.67 -9.31
C ASP A 38 -14.80 -8.27 -9.84
N ARG A 39 -15.60 -7.25 -9.50
CA ARG A 39 -15.43 -5.87 -9.99
C ARG A 39 -15.39 -4.86 -8.85
N PHE A 40 -15.10 -3.61 -9.19
CA PHE A 40 -15.25 -2.47 -8.30
C PHE A 40 -16.50 -1.67 -8.66
N ARG A 41 -17.20 -1.19 -7.63
CA ARG A 41 -18.25 -0.18 -7.76
C ARG A 41 -17.61 1.19 -7.62
N CYS A 42 -17.45 1.89 -8.73
CA CYS A 42 -16.97 3.27 -8.83
C CYS A 42 -17.94 4.15 -9.63
N VAL A 43 -17.76 5.48 -9.61
CA VAL A 43 -18.68 6.42 -10.30
C VAL A 43 -18.64 6.37 -11.84
N SER A 44 -17.56 5.87 -12.44
CA SER A 44 -17.30 5.99 -13.88
C SER A 44 -17.25 4.66 -14.66
N GLN A 45 -17.67 3.53 -14.07
CA GLN A 45 -17.60 2.19 -14.69
C GLN A 45 -16.28 1.94 -15.43
N CYS A 46 -15.15 2.12 -14.72
CA CYS A 46 -13.83 2.00 -15.32
C CYS A 46 -13.41 0.53 -15.52
N PRO A 47 -12.48 0.24 -16.46
CA PRO A 47 -11.94 -1.11 -16.67
C PRO A 47 -10.89 -1.52 -15.62
N THR A 48 -10.61 -0.67 -14.63
CA THR A 48 -9.52 -0.84 -13.67
C THR A 48 -9.75 -2.06 -12.77
N THR A 49 -8.80 -2.99 -12.80
CA THR A 49 -8.81 -4.21 -11.96
C THR A 49 -8.13 -4.00 -10.60
N ALA A 50 -7.31 -2.96 -10.45
CA ALA A 50 -6.72 -2.58 -9.18
C ALA A 50 -7.69 -1.73 -8.33
N CYS A 51 -7.51 -1.75 -7.01
CA CYS A 51 -8.28 -0.88 -6.12
C CYS A 51 -7.90 0.60 -6.38
N HIS A 52 -8.90 1.42 -6.67
CA HIS A 52 -8.72 2.79 -7.16
C HIS A 52 -9.71 3.76 -6.50
N PRO A 53 -9.45 5.09 -6.55
CA PRO A 53 -10.33 6.09 -5.99
C PRO A 53 -11.75 6.03 -6.59
N ASP A 54 -12.76 6.36 -5.78
CA ASP A 54 -14.16 6.40 -6.25
C ASP A 54 -14.44 7.60 -7.18
N TRP A 55 -13.50 8.53 -7.36
CA TRP A 55 -13.67 9.76 -8.14
C TRP A 55 -12.46 10.07 -9.03
N THR A 56 -12.65 10.71 -10.19
CA THR A 56 -11.58 10.99 -11.17
C THR A 56 -10.59 12.05 -10.68
N SER A 57 -11.06 13.10 -10.00
CA SER A 57 -10.23 14.15 -9.38
C SER A 57 -9.96 13.85 -7.90
N TRP A 58 -9.48 12.64 -7.62
CA TRP A 58 -9.41 12.11 -6.28
C TRP A 58 -8.46 12.88 -5.35
N GLU A 59 -7.44 13.54 -5.90
CA GLU A 59 -6.48 14.33 -5.13
C GLU A 59 -7.19 15.44 -4.34
N LEU A 60 -8.24 16.04 -4.92
CA LEU A 60 -9.07 17.05 -4.25
C LEU A 60 -9.95 16.46 -3.13
N THR A 61 -10.13 15.14 -3.12
CA THR A 61 -10.93 14.42 -2.13
C THR A 61 -10.08 13.78 -1.02
N ALA A 62 -8.75 13.83 -1.18
CA ALA A 62 -7.81 13.37 -0.16
C ALA A 62 -7.92 14.28 1.07
N THR A 63 -8.12 13.69 2.25
CA THR A 63 -8.37 14.47 3.47
C THR A 63 -7.73 13.85 4.70
N ARG A 64 -7.37 14.71 5.66
CA ARG A 64 -6.92 14.35 7.01
C ARG A 64 -7.92 14.78 8.08
N ASP A 65 -9.07 15.31 7.68
CA ASP A 65 -10.15 15.67 8.58
C ASP A 65 -10.84 14.39 9.07
N ALA A 66 -10.57 14.03 10.33
CA ALA A 66 -11.09 12.83 10.97
C ALA A 66 -12.63 12.84 11.08
N GLU A 67 -13.25 14.01 11.31
CA GLU A 67 -14.70 14.14 11.40
C GLU A 67 -15.34 13.96 10.02
N TRP A 68 -14.75 14.57 9.00
CA TRP A 68 -15.18 14.38 7.62
C TRP A 68 -15.02 12.92 7.16
N VAL A 69 -13.89 12.29 7.46
CA VAL A 69 -13.66 10.86 7.17
C VAL A 69 -14.68 9.98 7.89
N TRP A 70 -14.99 10.27 9.16
CA TRP A 70 -16.01 9.55 9.90
C TRP A 70 -17.38 9.64 9.20
N ALA A 71 -17.79 10.85 8.82
CA ALA A 71 -19.07 11.11 8.16
C ALA A 71 -19.16 10.41 6.80
N LEU A 72 -18.08 10.49 6.00
CA LEU A 72 -17.97 9.78 4.73
C LEU A 72 -18.21 8.29 4.92
N TRP A 73 -17.47 7.61 5.80
CA TRP A 73 -17.64 6.16 6.01
C TRP A 73 -18.93 5.78 6.75
N ALA A 74 -19.57 6.70 7.47
CA ALA A 74 -20.90 6.49 8.03
C ALA A 74 -21.99 6.48 6.95
N PHE A 75 -21.86 7.30 5.90
CA PHE A 75 -22.86 7.43 4.84
C PHE A 75 -22.98 6.17 3.97
N ARG A 76 -21.85 5.58 3.53
CA ARG A 76 -21.84 4.33 2.76
C ARG A 76 -20.48 3.62 2.81
N PRO A 77 -20.43 2.31 2.51
CA PRO A 77 -19.17 1.57 2.37
C PRO A 77 -18.24 2.19 1.34
N ARG A 78 -16.94 2.21 1.68
CA ARG A 78 -15.82 2.70 0.87
C ARG A 78 -14.57 1.88 1.18
N ALA A 79 -13.76 1.64 0.16
CA ALA A 79 -12.39 1.17 0.39
C ALA A 79 -11.55 2.32 0.96
N ILE A 80 -10.55 1.99 1.77
CA ILE A 80 -9.58 2.96 2.29
C ILE A 80 -8.39 2.95 1.37
N LEU A 81 -8.14 4.08 0.73
CA LEU A 81 -6.89 4.37 0.03
C LEU A 81 -6.16 5.46 0.80
N LEU A 82 -4.83 5.49 0.65
CA LEU A 82 -4.00 6.57 1.17
C LEU A 82 -3.24 7.21 0.02
N ALA A 83 -3.26 8.53 -0.06
CA ALA A 83 -2.46 9.27 -1.03
C ALA A 83 -0.97 9.21 -0.64
N THR A 84 -0.10 8.96 -1.62
CA THR A 84 1.36 8.91 -1.43
C THR A 84 2.03 10.19 -1.94
N GLY A 85 3.30 10.41 -1.58
CA GLY A 85 4.08 11.57 -2.04
C GLY A 85 3.98 12.82 -1.19
N HIS A 86 3.13 12.84 -0.16
CA HIS A 86 2.96 13.99 0.73
C HIS A 86 3.45 13.69 2.14
N ARG A 87 2.90 12.64 2.76
CA ARG A 87 3.21 12.26 4.16
C ARG A 87 4.13 11.06 4.25
N PHE A 88 4.10 10.21 3.24
CA PHE A 88 4.96 9.06 3.06
C PHE A 88 4.96 8.67 1.59
N ASP A 89 5.99 7.92 1.21
CA ASP A 89 6.00 7.13 -0.02
C ASP A 89 5.87 5.65 0.33
N VAL A 90 5.56 4.82 -0.67
CA VAL A 90 5.49 3.37 -0.50
C VAL A 90 6.39 2.66 -1.50
N LEU A 91 7.25 1.78 -0.98
CA LEU A 91 7.99 0.82 -1.79
C LEU A 91 7.20 -0.48 -1.82
N GLU A 92 6.61 -0.82 -2.97
CA GLU A 92 5.91 -2.08 -3.19
C GLU A 92 6.84 -3.10 -3.87
N VAL A 93 7.05 -4.24 -3.23
CA VAL A 93 8.01 -5.27 -3.65
C VAL A 93 7.38 -6.67 -3.57
N PRO A 94 7.91 -7.67 -4.29
CA PRO A 94 7.49 -9.05 -4.11
C PRO A 94 7.92 -9.59 -2.74
N ALA A 95 7.15 -10.54 -2.20
CA ALA A 95 7.38 -11.10 -0.87
C ALA A 95 8.80 -11.63 -0.63
N PHE A 96 9.47 -12.20 -1.64
CA PHE A 96 10.80 -12.77 -1.46
C PHE A 96 11.87 -11.70 -1.13
N LEU A 97 11.72 -10.48 -1.64
CA LEU A 97 12.61 -9.36 -1.28
C LEU A 97 12.32 -8.87 0.15
N GLY A 98 11.05 -8.86 0.55
CA GLY A 98 10.64 -8.43 1.89
C GLY A 98 10.94 -9.47 2.98
N ALA A 99 10.87 -10.76 2.68
CA ALA A 99 10.98 -11.84 3.67
C ALA A 99 12.33 -11.84 4.41
N GLY A 100 13.42 -11.52 3.71
CA GLY A 100 14.77 -11.44 4.29
C GLY A 100 14.97 -10.30 5.29
N MET A 101 14.04 -9.34 5.35
CA MET A 101 14.09 -8.21 6.29
C MET A 101 13.55 -8.58 7.69
N GLY A 102 12.81 -9.68 7.83
CA GLY A 102 12.12 -10.02 9.08
C GLY A 102 11.05 -8.98 9.48
N ARG A 103 10.52 -9.07 10.72
CA ARG A 103 9.49 -8.13 11.23
C ARG A 103 10.05 -6.77 11.67
N GLY A 104 11.33 -6.46 11.44
CA GLY A 104 12.05 -5.38 12.13
C GLY A 104 12.53 -4.19 11.28
N ALA A 105 12.17 -4.05 10.01
CA ALA A 105 13.15 -3.55 9.05
C ALA A 105 12.84 -2.20 8.35
N ALA A 106 13.40 -1.06 8.73
CA ALA A 106 14.11 -0.72 9.95
C ALA A 106 13.26 0.34 10.70
N ARG A 107 12.20 -0.19 11.34
CA ARG A 107 11.13 0.42 12.17
C ARG A 107 10.08 1.29 11.48
N GLY A 108 9.52 0.80 10.37
CA GLY A 108 8.37 1.42 9.71
C GLY A 108 7.16 0.49 9.58
N PRO A 109 5.97 1.04 9.28
CA PRO A 109 4.80 0.24 8.95
C PRO A 109 5.01 -0.56 7.66
N VAL A 110 4.57 -1.82 7.66
CA VAL A 110 4.63 -2.69 6.49
C VAL A 110 3.27 -3.34 6.28
N ALA A 111 2.65 -3.08 5.14
CA ALA A 111 1.42 -3.73 4.73
C ALA A 111 1.70 -4.84 3.71
N VAL A 112 0.79 -5.82 3.62
CA VAL A 112 0.82 -6.88 2.63
C VAL A 112 -0.52 -6.95 1.90
N THR A 113 -0.46 -7.09 0.58
CA THR A 113 -1.65 -7.25 -0.27
C THR A 113 -2.07 -8.71 -0.35
N GLY A 114 -3.31 -8.96 -0.79
CA GLY A 114 -3.77 -10.32 -1.07
C GLY A 114 -2.99 -11.03 -2.18
N ALA A 115 -2.38 -10.25 -3.09
CA ALA A 115 -1.49 -10.75 -4.15
C ALA A 115 -0.08 -11.10 -3.65
N GLY A 116 0.19 -11.00 -2.35
CA GLY A 116 1.51 -11.31 -1.77
C GLY A 116 2.56 -10.22 -2.00
N ARG A 117 2.14 -9.00 -2.32
CA ARG A 117 3.03 -7.82 -2.43
C ARG A 117 3.23 -7.18 -1.08
N TRP A 118 4.44 -6.74 -0.78
CA TRP A 118 4.79 -6.07 0.47
C TRP A 118 4.96 -4.57 0.21
N MET A 119 4.29 -3.75 1.00
CA MET A 119 4.26 -2.30 0.91
C MET A 119 4.97 -1.71 2.14
N PHE A 120 6.19 -1.23 1.96
CA PHE A 120 6.96 -0.56 2.99
C PHE A 120 6.67 0.94 2.95
N LEU A 121 6.12 1.49 4.04
CA LEU A 121 5.87 2.92 4.16
C LEU A 121 7.16 3.61 4.64
N VAL A 122 7.59 4.64 3.92
CA VAL A 122 8.84 5.38 4.15
C VAL A 122 8.60 6.88 4.14
N ARG A 123 9.56 7.67 4.63
CA ARG A 123 9.49 9.14 4.52
C ARG A 123 9.33 9.57 3.04
N PRO A 124 8.57 10.66 2.76
CA PRO A 124 8.27 11.08 1.40
C PRO A 124 9.51 11.64 0.68
N GLY A 125 9.48 11.64 -0.65
CA GLY A 125 10.58 12.13 -1.50
C GLY A 125 11.60 11.05 -1.83
N ALA A 126 11.23 9.78 -1.77
CA ALA A 126 12.08 8.68 -2.14
C ALA A 126 12.40 8.69 -3.65
N VAL A 127 13.59 8.22 -3.98
CA VAL A 127 14.01 7.88 -5.34
C VAL A 127 14.59 6.48 -5.28
N LEU A 128 14.25 5.62 -6.25
CA LEU A 128 14.76 4.25 -6.29
C LEU A 128 16.28 4.25 -6.55
N CYS A 129 17.02 3.45 -5.80
CA CYS A 129 18.41 3.16 -6.13
C CYS A 129 18.47 2.31 -7.42
N PRO A 130 19.59 2.37 -8.18
CA PRO A 130 19.69 1.68 -9.47
C PRO A 130 19.31 0.19 -9.42
N ASP A 131 19.81 -0.54 -8.42
CA ASP A 131 19.55 -1.98 -8.24
C ASP A 131 18.05 -2.33 -8.15
N LEU A 132 17.24 -1.41 -7.63
CA LEU A 132 15.79 -1.58 -7.51
C LEU A 132 15.02 -0.91 -8.66
N ALA A 133 15.55 0.18 -9.22
CA ALA A 133 14.95 0.90 -10.33
C ALA A 133 14.90 0.06 -11.61
N ASP A 134 15.90 -0.81 -11.82
CA ASP A 134 15.97 -1.70 -12.99
C ASP A 134 14.99 -2.89 -12.91
N ARG A 135 14.25 -3.03 -11.81
CA ARG A 135 13.32 -4.14 -11.59
C ARG A 135 11.88 -3.76 -11.90
N PRO A 136 11.21 -4.46 -12.84
CA PRO A 136 9.81 -4.18 -13.16
C PRO A 136 8.83 -4.60 -12.07
N ASP A 137 9.25 -5.46 -11.14
CA ASP A 137 8.44 -5.94 -10.02
C ASP A 137 8.66 -5.12 -8.74
N VAL A 138 9.39 -4.00 -8.80
CA VAL A 138 9.52 -3.03 -7.71
C VAL A 138 8.84 -1.74 -8.14
N VAL A 139 7.91 -1.24 -7.32
CA VAL A 139 7.15 -0.02 -7.60
C VAL A 139 7.35 0.98 -6.48
N LEU A 140 7.66 2.22 -6.84
CA LEU A 140 7.66 3.35 -5.91
C LEU A 140 6.39 4.17 -6.11
N HIS A 141 5.53 4.19 -5.09
CA HIS A 141 4.37 5.06 -5.03
C HIS A 141 4.75 6.38 -4.36
N GLY A 142 4.99 7.41 -5.18
CA GLY A 142 5.27 8.78 -4.77
C GLY A 142 4.09 9.72 -5.00
N LYS A 143 4.37 10.97 -5.36
CA LYS A 143 3.33 11.99 -5.63
C LYS A 143 2.44 11.60 -6.81
N GLY A 144 1.14 11.84 -6.69
CA GLY A 144 0.14 11.50 -7.72
C GLY A 144 -0.23 10.00 -7.74
N SER A 145 0.14 9.25 -6.71
CA SER A 145 -0.19 7.84 -6.54
C SER A 145 -0.98 7.62 -5.24
N TRP A 146 -1.55 6.42 -5.10
CA TRP A 146 -2.23 5.95 -3.91
C TRP A 146 -1.91 4.48 -3.66
N VAL A 147 -2.19 4.02 -2.44
CA VAL A 147 -2.17 2.59 -2.09
C VAL A 147 -3.42 2.19 -1.30
N PRO A 148 -3.93 0.96 -1.44
CA PRO A 148 -4.99 0.46 -0.58
C PRO A 148 -4.44 0.18 0.82
N ALA A 149 -5.09 0.74 1.85
CA ALA A 149 -4.65 0.58 3.24
C ALA A 149 -5.44 -0.53 3.96
N PRO A 150 -4.82 -1.24 4.93
CA PRO A 150 -5.56 -2.16 5.79
C PRO A 150 -6.78 -1.50 6.47
N PRO A 151 -7.90 -2.22 6.68
CA PRO A 151 -8.16 -3.59 6.27
C PRO A 151 -8.92 -3.66 4.93
N THR A 152 -8.65 -2.80 3.94
CA THR A 152 -9.35 -2.80 2.63
C THR A 152 -9.36 -4.17 1.97
N LEU A 153 -10.50 -4.54 1.38
CA LEU A 153 -10.66 -5.76 0.58
C LEU A 153 -10.55 -5.41 -0.91
N THR A 154 -9.56 -5.99 -1.59
CA THR A 154 -9.33 -5.87 -3.03
C THR A 154 -9.75 -7.15 -3.76
N LEU A 155 -9.57 -7.22 -5.09
CA LEU A 155 -9.83 -8.43 -5.87
C LEU A 155 -8.91 -9.59 -5.47
N ASP A 156 -7.66 -9.30 -5.13
CA ASP A 156 -6.66 -10.31 -4.74
C ASP A 156 -6.75 -10.73 -3.27
N GLY A 157 -7.56 -10.04 -2.48
CA GLY A 157 -7.77 -10.35 -1.07
C GLY A 157 -7.68 -9.12 -0.17
N ARG A 158 -7.54 -9.35 1.14
CA ARG A 158 -7.52 -8.26 2.11
C ARG A 158 -6.11 -7.74 2.31
N VAL A 159 -5.94 -6.43 2.25
CA VAL A 159 -4.69 -5.77 2.68
C VAL A 159 -4.59 -5.84 4.20
N ARG A 160 -3.43 -6.24 4.72
CA ARG A 160 -3.20 -6.42 6.16
C ARG A 160 -1.89 -5.77 6.56
N TRP A 161 -1.78 -5.34 7.82
CA TRP A 161 -0.49 -4.99 8.39
C TRP A 161 0.31 -6.27 8.68
N LEU A 162 1.55 -6.30 8.21
CA LEU A 162 2.59 -7.20 8.69
C LEU A 162 3.30 -6.60 9.91
N VAL A 163 3.52 -5.28 9.87
CA VAL A 163 3.94 -4.43 10.99
C VAL A 163 2.95 -3.28 11.05
N ASP A 164 2.09 -3.26 12.09
CA ASP A 164 1.08 -2.21 12.25
C ASP A 164 1.75 -0.86 12.59
N PRO A 165 1.26 0.28 12.05
CA PRO A 165 1.77 1.59 12.41
C PRO A 165 1.81 1.84 13.92
N GLU A 166 0.89 1.29 14.70
CA GLU A 166 0.90 1.43 16.16
C GLU A 166 2.11 0.75 16.82
N GLU A 167 2.52 -0.42 16.31
CA GLU A 167 3.68 -1.18 16.83
C GLU A 167 4.99 -0.39 16.72
N VAL A 168 5.05 0.55 15.76
CA VAL A 168 6.21 1.41 15.50
C VAL A 168 5.94 2.88 15.83
N SER A 169 4.88 3.17 16.59
CA SER A 169 4.50 4.53 16.99
C SER A 169 4.41 5.50 15.80
N TRP A 170 3.92 5.01 14.67
CA TRP A 170 3.75 5.76 13.41
C TRP A 170 5.05 6.36 12.84
N GLN A 171 6.21 5.86 13.28
CA GLN A 171 7.50 6.32 12.79
C GLN A 171 7.75 5.78 11.38
N LEU A 172 8.16 6.67 10.48
CA LEU A 172 8.50 6.33 9.10
C LEU A 172 10.02 6.29 8.94
N PRO A 173 10.60 5.18 8.45
CA PRO A 173 12.02 5.07 8.21
C PRO A 173 12.43 5.86 6.97
N GLU A 174 13.72 6.21 6.93
CA GLU A 174 14.36 6.77 5.74
C GLU A 174 14.33 5.75 4.59
N ALA A 175 13.92 6.19 3.39
CA ALA A 175 13.77 5.30 2.23
C ALA A 175 15.06 4.58 1.86
N HIS A 176 16.22 5.26 1.91
CA HIS A 176 17.52 4.67 1.57
C HIS A 176 17.88 3.47 2.47
N ARG A 177 17.47 3.47 3.75
CA ARG A 177 17.73 2.37 4.67
C ARG A 177 16.95 1.12 4.29
N VAL A 178 15.66 1.29 3.95
CA VAL A 178 14.80 0.20 3.48
C VAL A 178 15.33 -0.36 2.16
N GLN A 179 15.63 0.52 1.20
CA GLN A 179 16.17 0.11 -0.10
C GLN A 179 17.50 -0.63 -0.01
N THR A 180 18.41 -0.20 0.86
CA THR A 180 19.68 -0.89 1.11
C THR A 180 19.45 -2.34 1.58
N GLN A 181 18.44 -2.56 2.42
CA GLN A 181 18.11 -3.90 2.90
C GLN A 181 17.41 -4.73 1.81
N LEU A 182 16.51 -4.13 1.02
CA LEU A 182 15.88 -4.81 -0.13
C LEU A 182 16.93 -5.26 -1.15
N ALA A 183 17.89 -4.38 -1.48
CA ALA A 183 18.94 -4.68 -2.45
C ALA A 183 19.83 -5.86 -2.01
N ARG A 184 20.06 -6.02 -0.69
CA ARG A 184 20.82 -7.18 -0.16
C ARG A 184 20.10 -8.52 -0.35
N ALA A 185 18.78 -8.52 -0.51
CA ALA A 185 18.00 -9.72 -0.77
C ALA A 185 17.98 -10.10 -2.26
N LEU A 186 18.56 -9.26 -3.14
CA LEU A 186 18.64 -9.56 -4.55
C LEU A 186 19.55 -10.77 -4.78
N PRO A 187 19.19 -11.68 -5.70
CA PRO A 187 20.10 -12.73 -6.14
C PRO A 187 21.40 -12.11 -6.65
N ALA A 188 22.53 -12.75 -6.35
CA ALA A 188 23.80 -12.35 -6.94
C ALA A 188 23.66 -12.34 -8.48
N PRO A 189 24.22 -11.32 -9.17
CA PRO A 189 24.19 -11.30 -10.62
C PRO A 189 24.82 -12.58 -11.15
N VAL A 190 24.14 -13.25 -12.07
CA VAL A 190 24.69 -14.42 -12.75
C VAL A 190 25.94 -13.95 -13.48
N ARG A 191 27.12 -14.34 -12.98
CA ARG A 191 28.37 -14.11 -13.71
C ARG A 191 28.27 -14.88 -15.02
N ARG A 192 28.07 -14.18 -16.13
CA ARG A 192 28.24 -14.78 -17.45
C ARG A 192 29.70 -15.25 -17.53
N PRO A 193 29.98 -16.54 -17.81
CA PRO A 193 31.34 -16.96 -18.07
C PRO A 193 31.88 -16.11 -19.22
N LEU A 194 33.07 -15.52 -19.03
CA LEU A 194 33.79 -14.89 -20.12
C LEU A 194 34.01 -15.97 -21.18
N THR A 195 33.35 -15.83 -22.33
CA THR A 195 33.66 -16.64 -23.50
C THR A 195 35.12 -16.37 -23.85
N GLN A 196 36.01 -17.32 -23.54
CA GLN A 196 37.39 -17.21 -23.97
C GLN A 196 37.39 -17.19 -25.51
N PRO A 197 38.11 -16.26 -26.15
CA PRO A 197 38.25 -16.30 -27.60
C PRO A 197 38.94 -17.63 -27.96
N ARG A 198 38.31 -18.41 -28.84
CA ARG A 198 38.98 -19.55 -29.47
C ARG A 198 40.12 -18.98 -30.31
N VAL A 199 41.34 -19.15 -29.83
CA VAL A 199 42.55 -18.93 -30.63
C VAL A 199 42.53 -19.98 -31.74
N ALA A 200 42.52 -19.50 -32.98
CA ALA A 200 42.63 -20.32 -34.19
C ALA A 200 44.09 -20.68 -34.46
#